data_AF-A0A355BCG7-F1
#
_entry.id   AF-A0A355BCG7-F1
#
_cell.length_a   1.000
_cell.length_b   1.000
_cell.length_c   1.000
_cell.angle_alpha   90.00
_cell.angle_beta   90.00
_cell.angle_gamma   90.00
#
_symmetry.space_group_name_H-M   'P 1'
#
loop_
_entity.id
_entity.type
_entity.pdbx_description
1 polymer ?
#
loop_
_entity_poly.entity_id
_entity_poly.type
_entity_poly.pdbx_seq_one_letter_code
_entity_poly.pdbx_strand_id
1 'polypeptide(L)'
;YETIDELLKPYKTQHSKLFLNVESLSIMGKAGILEGGKGDIMIPNAHINEGTADNYPFENELTKELFEGNGIPVFEGSMITVLGTSLQNKDLLNFFHESTWQAIGLEMEGAHYQKAIQSASKIRKSINPNVKVRYAYYASDNPLKTGSTLASGGLGTTGVKPTYLITLKILEQLFNI
;
A
#
# COMPACT_ATOMS: atom_id res chain seq x y z
N TYR A 1 1.88 -12.84 -1.39
CA TYR A 1 1.70 -12.79 -2.85
C TYR A 1 0.54 -13.71 -3.27
N GLU A 2 0.60 -14.95 -2.82
CA GLU A 2 -0.26 -16.10 -3.07
C GLU A 2 -1.75 -15.78 -2.89
N THR A 3 -2.12 -15.01 -1.87
CA THR A 3 -3.52 -14.61 -1.63
C THR A 3 -4.13 -13.90 -2.83
N ILE A 4 -3.43 -12.92 -3.41
CA ILE A 4 -3.92 -12.17 -4.57
C ILE A 4 -3.74 -12.99 -5.84
N ASP A 5 -2.63 -13.73 -5.99
CA ASP A 5 -2.41 -14.59 -7.16
C ASP A 5 -3.49 -15.67 -7.30
N GLU A 6 -3.89 -16.32 -6.20
CA GLU A 6 -4.97 -17.30 -6.19
C GLU A 6 -6.34 -16.66 -6.39
N LEU A 7 -6.62 -15.53 -5.73
CA LEU A 7 -7.90 -14.82 -5.89
C LEU A 7 -8.15 -14.43 -7.35
N LEU A 8 -7.12 -14.01 -8.08
CA LEU A 8 -7.23 -13.51 -9.46
C LEU A 8 -7.07 -14.61 -10.53
N LYS A 9 -6.93 -15.89 -10.12
CA LYS A 9 -6.95 -17.01 -11.06
C LYS A 9 -8.38 -17.32 -11.50
N PRO A 10 -8.59 -17.69 -12.78
CA PRO A 10 -9.90 -18.14 -13.22
C PRO A 10 -10.25 -19.47 -12.56
N TYR A 11 -11.50 -19.61 -12.14
CA TYR A 11 -12.03 -20.87 -11.64
C TYR A 11 -12.21 -21.84 -12.82
N LYS A 12 -11.57 -23.01 -12.73
CA LYS A 12 -11.62 -24.04 -13.77
C LYS A 12 -12.76 -25.02 -13.48
N THR A 13 -13.68 -25.17 -14.42
CA THR A 13 -14.68 -26.24 -14.43
C THR A 13 -14.26 -27.33 -15.43
N GLN A 14 -15.01 -28.44 -15.51
CA GLN A 14 -14.73 -29.51 -16.49
C GLN A 14 -14.82 -29.02 -17.95
N HIS A 15 -15.60 -27.98 -18.21
CA HIS A 15 -15.93 -27.55 -19.57
C HIS A 15 -15.53 -26.09 -19.87
N SER A 16 -15.16 -25.29 -18.86
CA SER A 16 -14.90 -23.86 -19.04
C SER A 16 -13.96 -23.26 -18.00
N LYS A 17 -13.51 -22.03 -18.26
CA LYS A 17 -12.85 -21.16 -17.28
C LYS A 17 -13.78 -20.00 -16.98
N LEU A 18 -14.08 -19.79 -15.70
CA LEU A 18 -14.85 -18.65 -15.22
C LEU A 18 -13.89 -17.61 -14.66
N PHE A 19 -13.92 -16.41 -15.24
CA PHE A 19 -13.09 -15.29 -14.82
C PHE A 19 -13.89 -14.39 -13.87
N LEU A 20 -13.25 -13.91 -12.80
CA LEU A 20 -13.84 -12.90 -11.95
C LEU A 20 -13.87 -11.56 -12.69
N ASN A 21 -15.00 -10.85 -12.61
CA ASN A 21 -15.08 -9.51 -13.15
C ASN A 21 -14.47 -8.49 -12.17
N VAL A 22 -13.14 -8.36 -12.21
CA VAL A 22 -12.40 -7.45 -11.33
C VAL A 22 -12.14 -6.12 -12.04
N GLU A 23 -12.87 -5.09 -11.64
CA GLU A 23 -12.70 -3.72 -12.15
C GLU A 23 -11.69 -2.90 -11.35
N SER A 24 -11.57 -3.18 -10.05
CA SER A 24 -10.59 -2.51 -9.19
C SER A 24 -10.19 -3.34 -7.98
N LEU A 25 -9.01 -3.06 -7.42
CA LEU A 25 -8.58 -3.55 -6.12
C LEU A 25 -8.25 -2.35 -5.22
N SER A 26 -8.73 -2.40 -3.98
CA SER A 26 -8.42 -1.38 -2.97
C SER A 26 -7.72 -2.03 -1.79
N ILE A 27 -6.49 -1.61 -1.52
CA ILE A 27 -5.61 -2.12 -0.49
C ILE A 27 -5.36 -1.00 0.51
N MET A 28 -5.76 -1.22 1.75
CA MET A 28 -5.38 -0.34 2.85
C MET A 28 -4.68 -1.11 3.96
N GLY A 29 -3.74 -0.45 4.63
CA GLY A 29 -2.97 -1.11 5.67
C GLY A 29 -2.34 -0.15 6.67
N LYS A 30 -1.76 -0.74 7.71
CA LYS A 30 -0.84 -0.04 8.60
C LYS A 30 0.53 0.00 7.95
N ALA A 31 1.28 1.06 8.22
CA ALA A 31 2.66 1.17 7.78
C ALA A 31 3.47 1.98 8.80
N GLY A 32 4.78 1.78 8.78
CA GLY A 32 5.71 2.68 9.46
C GLY A 32 5.99 3.89 8.57
N ILE A 33 5.92 5.09 9.13
CA ILE A 33 6.14 6.33 8.37
C ILE A 33 7.58 6.80 8.48
N LEU A 34 8.18 7.15 7.34
CA LEU A 34 9.53 7.73 7.26
C LEU A 34 9.44 9.26 7.12
N GLU A 35 8.41 9.76 6.44
CA GLU A 35 8.13 11.19 6.31
C GLU A 35 6.86 11.58 7.08
N GLY A 36 7.01 12.17 8.27
CA GLY A 36 5.87 12.62 9.09
C GLY A 36 5.73 11.89 10.44
N GLY A 37 4.50 11.70 10.89
CA GLY A 37 4.14 11.24 12.22
C GLY A 37 3.05 10.16 12.27
N LYS A 38 2.90 9.57 13.46
CA LYS A 38 1.87 8.56 13.75
C LYS A 38 0.48 9.15 13.55
N GLY A 39 -0.38 8.45 12.79
CA GLY A 39 -1.72 8.92 12.40
C GLY A 39 -1.81 9.60 11.04
N ASP A 40 -0.67 9.91 10.41
CA ASP A 40 -0.64 10.50 9.07
C ASP A 40 -0.95 9.45 7.99
N ILE A 41 -1.30 9.92 6.79
CA ILE A 41 -1.66 9.06 5.65
C ILE A 41 -0.53 9.06 4.61
N MET A 42 -0.27 7.89 4.05
CA MET A 42 0.70 7.66 2.98
C MET A 42 -0.03 7.13 1.75
N ILE A 43 0.14 7.82 0.61
CA ILE A 43 -0.41 7.45 -0.69
C ILE A 43 0.75 7.02 -1.59
N PRO A 44 0.94 5.72 -1.85
CA PRO A 44 2.06 5.28 -2.66
C PRO A 44 1.84 5.54 -4.15
N ASN A 45 2.94 5.81 -4.86
CA ASN A 45 3.00 5.75 -6.33
C ASN A 45 3.85 4.57 -6.85
N ALA A 46 4.58 3.90 -5.95
CA ALA A 46 5.37 2.72 -6.24
C ALA A 46 5.59 1.88 -4.97
N HIS A 47 5.86 0.59 -5.17
CA HIS A 47 6.40 -0.30 -4.14
C HIS A 47 7.80 -0.78 -4.51
N ILE A 48 8.75 -0.57 -3.62
CA ILE A 48 10.15 -0.99 -3.72
C ILE A 48 10.31 -2.25 -2.87
N ASN A 49 10.69 -3.38 -3.48
CA ASN A 49 10.76 -4.66 -2.76
C ASN A 49 12.16 -4.89 -2.20
N GLU A 50 12.29 -4.76 -0.88
CA GLU A 50 13.57 -4.95 -0.18
C GLU A 50 14.19 -6.32 -0.48
N GLY A 51 15.51 -6.35 -0.65
CA GLY A 51 16.27 -7.58 -0.87
C GLY A 51 16.16 -8.15 -2.29
N THR A 52 15.46 -7.47 -3.19
CA THR A 52 15.34 -7.85 -4.60
C THR A 52 15.53 -6.64 -5.52
N ALA A 53 15.65 -6.88 -6.83
CA ALA A 53 15.65 -5.81 -7.83
C ALA A 53 14.22 -5.47 -8.34
N ASP A 54 13.19 -6.09 -7.75
CA ASP A 54 11.81 -5.93 -8.19
C ASP A 54 11.23 -4.62 -7.65
N ASN A 55 10.80 -3.74 -8.54
CA ASN A 55 10.16 -2.47 -8.20
C ASN A 55 8.89 -2.28 -9.04
N TYR A 56 7.83 -1.80 -8.41
CA TYR A 56 6.50 -1.79 -8.99
C TYR A 56 5.92 -0.37 -8.95
N PRO A 57 6.16 0.47 -9.97
CA PRO A 57 5.42 1.71 -10.14
C PRO A 57 3.98 1.43 -10.60
N PHE A 58 3.04 2.28 -10.21
CA PHE A 58 1.65 2.17 -10.64
C PHE A 58 0.93 3.51 -10.56
N GLU A 59 -0.18 3.62 -11.29
CA GLU A 59 -1.11 4.72 -11.16
C GLU A 59 -2.09 4.40 -10.03
N ASN A 60 -2.07 5.20 -8.99
CA ASN A 60 -2.95 5.07 -7.83
C ASN A 60 -4.17 5.97 -8.02
N GLU A 61 -5.38 5.43 -7.94
CA GLU A 61 -6.58 6.26 -8.06
C GLU A 61 -6.79 7.16 -6.84
N LEU A 62 -6.19 6.81 -5.70
CA LEU A 62 -6.12 7.71 -4.56
C LEU A 62 -4.97 8.68 -4.77
N THR A 63 -5.26 9.98 -4.73
CA THR A 63 -4.26 11.04 -4.77
C THR A 63 -4.20 11.76 -3.42
N LYS A 64 -3.09 12.45 -3.14
CA LYS A 64 -2.93 13.25 -1.92
C LYS A 64 -4.06 14.27 -1.73
N GLU A 65 -4.48 14.94 -2.80
CA GLU A 65 -5.46 16.03 -2.79
C GLU A 65 -6.83 15.57 -2.28
N LEU A 66 -7.20 14.30 -2.52
CA LEU A 66 -8.47 13.74 -2.04
C LEU A 66 -8.60 13.75 -0.51
N PHE A 67 -7.47 13.82 0.19
CA PHE A 67 -7.40 13.78 1.65
C PHE A 67 -7.16 15.15 2.28
N GLU A 68 -6.83 16.17 1.49
CA GLU A 68 -6.59 17.53 1.98
C GLU A 68 -7.83 18.12 2.69
N GLY A 69 -7.60 19.07 3.60
CA GLY A 69 -8.67 19.71 4.38
C GLY A 69 -9.27 18.87 5.51
N ASN A 70 -8.90 17.59 5.66
CA ASN A 70 -9.44 16.72 6.71
C ASN A 70 -8.66 16.78 8.04
N GLY A 71 -7.65 17.66 8.14
CA GLY A 71 -6.83 17.81 9.35
C GLY A 71 -6.03 16.57 9.70
N ILE A 72 -5.59 15.81 8.68
CA ILE A 72 -4.62 14.73 8.77
C ILE A 72 -3.54 15.04 7.72
N PRO A 73 -2.25 15.09 8.08
CA PRO A 73 -1.16 15.20 7.11
C PRO A 73 -1.13 14.01 6.15
N VAL A 74 -0.79 14.29 4.88
CA VAL A 74 -0.80 13.30 3.79
C VAL A 74 0.48 13.43 3.00
N PHE A 75 1.14 12.29 2.79
CA PHE A 75 2.40 12.18 2.06
C PHE A 75 2.22 11.25 0.86
N GLU A 76 2.87 11.60 -0.25
CA GLU A 76 2.82 10.83 -1.49
C GLU A 76 4.25 10.50 -1.93
N GLY A 77 4.49 9.26 -2.36
CA GLY A 77 5.83 8.81 -2.75
C GLY A 77 5.98 7.29 -2.77
N SER A 78 7.22 6.82 -2.83
CA SER A 78 7.51 5.39 -2.84
C SER A 78 7.27 4.77 -1.46
N MET A 79 6.72 3.56 -1.43
CA MET A 79 6.66 2.72 -0.22
C MET A 79 7.61 1.54 -0.35
N ILE A 80 8.17 1.10 0.77
CA ILE A 80 9.05 -0.07 0.79
C ILE A 80 8.31 -1.26 1.35
N THR A 81 8.33 -2.35 0.59
CA THR A 81 7.90 -3.65 1.07
C THR A 81 9.10 -4.34 1.71
N VAL A 82 9.08 -4.45 3.03
CA VAL A 82 10.13 -5.10 3.81
C VAL A 82 9.78 -6.55 4.12
N LEU A 83 10.80 -7.40 4.33
CA LEU A 83 10.58 -8.80 4.72
C LEU A 83 10.03 -8.94 6.15
N GLY A 84 10.24 -7.92 6.98
CA GLY A 84 9.76 -7.89 8.35
C GLY A 84 10.42 -6.78 9.15
N THR A 85 9.73 -6.33 10.19
CA THR A 85 10.15 -5.18 11.01
C THR A 85 11.40 -5.47 11.85
N SER A 86 11.69 -6.74 12.14
CA SER A 86 12.89 -7.14 12.91
C SER A 86 14.20 -6.97 12.14
N LEU A 87 14.15 -6.91 10.81
CA LEU A 87 15.33 -6.77 9.96
C LEU A 87 15.69 -5.30 9.66
N GLN A 88 14.88 -4.37 10.14
CA GLN A 88 15.03 -2.95 9.85
C GLN A 88 15.86 -2.24 10.93
N ASN A 89 16.84 -1.45 10.50
CA ASN A 89 17.59 -0.55 11.35
C ASN A 89 17.50 0.89 10.83
N LYS A 90 17.81 1.86 11.69
CA LYS A 90 17.65 3.29 11.35
C LYS A 90 18.49 3.73 10.15
N ASP A 91 19.70 3.21 10.01
CA ASP A 91 20.60 3.60 8.92
C ASP A 91 20.07 3.16 7.57
N LEU A 92 19.52 1.94 7.49
CA LEU A 92 18.87 1.42 6.28
C LEU A 92 17.61 2.22 5.92
N LEU A 93 16.79 2.54 6.93
CA LEU A 93 15.57 3.32 6.71
C LEU A 93 15.88 4.77 6.30
N ASN A 94 16.92 5.38 6.90
CA ASN A 94 17.43 6.68 6.48
C ASN A 94 17.94 6.64 5.05
N PHE A 95 18.69 5.60 4.65
CA PHE A 95 19.13 5.44 3.27
C PHE A 95 17.95 5.44 2.31
N PHE A 96 16.91 4.68 2.60
CA PHE A 96 15.72 4.63 1.76
C PHE A 96 14.93 5.95 1.70
N HIS A 97 14.90 6.68 2.81
CA HIS A 97 14.24 7.98 2.88
C HIS A 97 15.02 9.09 2.17
N GLU A 98 16.34 9.16 2.38
CA GLU A 98 17.19 10.26 1.91
C GLU A 98 17.80 10.03 0.51
N SER A 99 17.82 8.79 0.03
CA SER A 99 18.30 8.47 -1.32
C SER A 99 17.29 8.85 -2.40
N THR A 100 17.64 8.54 -3.65
CA THR A 100 16.76 8.73 -4.81
C THR A 100 15.46 7.93 -4.74
N TRP A 101 15.34 6.96 -3.83
CA TRP A 101 14.08 6.25 -3.60
C TRP A 101 13.01 7.12 -2.96
N GLN A 102 13.43 8.11 -2.14
CA GLN A 102 12.56 9.05 -1.44
C GLN A 102 11.36 8.35 -0.79
N ALA A 103 11.64 7.25 -0.08
CA ALA A 103 10.58 6.45 0.52
C ALA A 103 9.87 7.24 1.63
N ILE A 104 8.54 7.30 1.55
CA ILE A 104 7.70 7.98 2.54
C ILE A 104 7.33 7.06 3.71
N GLY A 105 7.47 5.75 3.52
CA GLY A 105 7.10 4.74 4.50
C GLY A 105 7.47 3.32 4.10
N LEU A 106 7.12 2.38 4.97
CA LEU A 106 7.37 0.95 4.82
C LEU A 106 6.22 0.09 5.33
N GLU A 107 6.02 -1.03 4.67
CA GLU A 107 4.93 -2.00 4.86
C GLU A 107 5.43 -3.40 4.43
N MET A 108 4.58 -4.44 4.48
CA MET A 108 5.05 -5.83 4.32
C MET A 108 4.38 -6.61 3.19
N GLU A 109 3.53 -5.97 2.37
CA GLU A 109 2.68 -6.70 1.41
C GLU A 109 2.59 -6.09 0.02
N GLY A 110 2.82 -4.79 -0.13
CA GLY A 110 2.43 -3.98 -1.29
C GLY A 110 3.07 -4.44 -2.59
N ALA A 111 4.39 -4.62 -2.61
CA ALA A 111 5.11 -5.14 -3.77
C ALA A 111 4.62 -6.55 -4.17
N HIS A 112 4.31 -7.39 -3.17
CA HIS A 112 3.80 -8.74 -3.42
C HIS A 112 2.40 -8.71 -4.02
N TYR A 113 1.53 -7.81 -3.55
CA TYR A 113 0.20 -7.64 -4.13
C TYR A 113 0.27 -7.04 -5.53
N GLN A 114 1.09 -6.01 -5.72
CA GLN A 114 1.23 -5.36 -7.02
C GLN A 114 1.82 -6.30 -8.06
N LYS A 115 2.80 -7.15 -7.69
CA LYS A 115 3.32 -8.23 -8.54
C LYS A 115 2.23 -9.19 -9.02
N ALA A 116 1.32 -9.59 -8.13
CA ALA A 116 0.22 -10.48 -8.47
C ALA A 116 -0.81 -9.77 -9.38
N ILE A 117 -1.18 -8.53 -9.06
CA ILE A 117 -2.13 -7.72 -9.84
C ILE A 117 -1.63 -7.48 -11.26
N GLN A 118 -0.36 -7.07 -11.43
CA GLN A 118 0.20 -6.86 -12.77
C GLN A 118 0.31 -8.17 -13.56
N SER A 119 0.64 -9.28 -12.88
CA SER A 119 0.73 -10.59 -13.52
C SER A 119 -0.64 -11.04 -14.01
N ALA A 120 -1.69 -10.83 -13.22
CA ALA A 120 -3.07 -11.15 -13.59
C ALA A 120 -3.59 -10.25 -14.72
N SER A 121 -3.39 -8.92 -14.64
CA SER A 121 -3.95 -7.95 -15.58
C SER A 121 -3.16 -7.82 -16.90
N LYS A 122 -1.82 -7.78 -16.84
CA LYS A 122 -0.98 -7.48 -18.01
C LYS A 122 -0.45 -8.73 -18.72
N ILE A 123 -0.11 -9.78 -17.97
CA ILE A 123 0.54 -10.99 -18.52
C ILE A 123 -0.48 -12.10 -18.77
N ARG A 124 -1.14 -12.58 -17.72
CA ARG A 124 -2.09 -13.69 -17.80
C ARG A 124 -3.44 -13.26 -18.38
N LYS A 125 -3.75 -11.96 -18.32
CA LYS A 125 -5.00 -11.36 -18.76
C LYS A 125 -6.22 -12.08 -18.17
N SER A 126 -6.12 -12.46 -16.89
CA SER A 126 -7.21 -13.12 -16.16
C SER A 126 -8.16 -12.13 -15.49
N ILE A 127 -7.82 -10.85 -15.48
CA ILE A 127 -8.67 -9.74 -15.04
C ILE A 127 -8.57 -8.58 -16.03
N ASN A 128 -9.34 -7.51 -15.79
CA ASN A 128 -9.32 -6.31 -16.61
C ASN A 128 -7.86 -5.77 -16.77
N PRO A 129 -7.33 -5.61 -18.01
CA PRO A 129 -6.01 -5.03 -18.23
C PRO A 129 -5.86 -3.59 -17.71
N ASN A 130 -6.98 -2.87 -17.56
CA ASN A 130 -7.06 -1.52 -17.03
C ASN A 130 -7.64 -1.52 -15.61
N VAL A 131 -7.46 -2.62 -14.86
CA VAL A 131 -7.88 -2.71 -13.47
C VAL A 131 -7.31 -1.54 -12.68
N LYS A 132 -8.17 -0.87 -11.92
CA LYS A 132 -7.81 0.27 -11.10
C LYS A 132 -7.25 -0.19 -9.76
N VAL A 133 -6.21 0.47 -9.25
CA VAL A 133 -5.67 0.18 -7.92
C VAL A 133 -5.79 1.39 -7.00
N ARG A 134 -6.13 1.12 -5.74
CA ARG A 134 -6.18 2.11 -4.67
C ARG A 134 -5.32 1.61 -3.53
N TYR A 135 -4.16 2.21 -3.34
CA TYR A 135 -3.34 1.92 -2.17
C TYR A 135 -3.34 3.12 -1.25
N ALA A 136 -3.50 2.88 0.05
CA ALA A 136 -3.31 3.89 1.07
C ALA A 136 -2.93 3.25 2.40
N TYR A 137 -2.01 3.89 3.11
CA TYR A 137 -1.57 3.42 4.41
C TYR A 137 -1.75 4.51 5.45
N TYR A 138 -1.99 4.10 6.70
CA TYR A 138 -1.96 5.02 7.83
C TYR A 138 -0.81 4.66 8.76
N ALA A 139 -0.14 5.68 9.27
CA ALA A 139 1.06 5.54 10.08
C ALA A 139 0.74 4.95 11.45
N SER A 140 1.18 3.72 11.71
CA SER A 140 1.08 3.09 13.03
C SER A 140 2.18 3.52 13.99
N ASP A 141 3.34 3.85 13.43
CA ASP A 141 4.60 4.10 14.13
C ASP A 141 5.54 4.90 13.23
N ASN A 142 6.59 5.46 13.82
CA ASN A 142 7.70 6.09 13.08
C ASN A 142 9.00 5.41 13.50
N PRO A 143 9.58 4.52 12.66
CA PRO A 143 10.75 3.73 13.03
C PRO A 143 12.06 4.54 13.11
N LEU A 144 12.10 5.75 12.55
CA LEU A 144 13.26 6.65 12.68
C LEU A 144 13.32 7.29 14.08
N LYS A 145 12.17 7.48 14.73
CA LYS A 145 12.07 8.09 16.07
C LYS A 145 12.18 7.04 17.19
N THR A 146 13.17 7.22 18.06
CA THR A 146 13.35 6.36 19.25
C THR A 146 12.10 6.39 20.13
N GLY A 147 11.64 5.23 20.58
CA GLY A 147 10.45 5.12 21.43
C GLY A 147 9.12 5.43 20.73
N SER A 148 9.10 5.47 19.39
CA SER A 148 7.88 5.59 18.58
C SER A 148 7.68 4.40 17.64
N THR A 149 8.33 3.27 17.94
CA THR A 149 8.23 2.00 17.18
C THR A 149 6.98 1.20 17.59
N LEU A 150 6.63 0.15 16.85
CA LEU A 150 5.52 -0.77 17.21
C LEU A 150 5.56 -1.28 18.67
N ALA A 151 6.76 -1.45 19.23
CA ALA A 151 6.95 -1.92 20.61
C ALA A 151 6.66 -0.85 21.68
N SER A 152 6.55 0.43 21.29
CA SER A 152 6.44 1.57 22.21
C SER A 152 5.01 1.87 22.69
N GLY A 153 4.00 1.23 22.10
CA GLY A 153 2.60 1.35 22.52
C GLY A 153 1.62 1.28 21.35
N GLY A 154 0.37 0.91 21.66
CA GLY A 154 -0.69 0.78 20.66
C GLY A 154 -0.97 2.07 19.89
N LEU A 155 -1.57 1.95 18.70
CA LEU A 155 -1.98 3.11 17.90
C LEU A 155 -3.08 3.95 18.58
N GLY A 156 -3.85 3.35 19.47
CA GLY A 156 -4.93 4.02 20.19
C GLY A 156 -5.99 4.56 19.24
N THR A 157 -6.64 5.67 19.63
CA THR A 157 -7.64 6.36 18.82
C THR A 157 -7.03 7.12 17.62
N THR A 158 -5.73 7.38 17.62
CA THR A 158 -5.02 8.11 16.56
C THR A 158 -5.16 7.45 15.18
N GLY A 159 -5.24 6.12 15.13
CA GLY A 159 -5.43 5.38 13.88
C GLY A 159 -6.87 5.33 13.38
N VAL A 160 -7.85 5.68 14.21
CA VAL A 160 -9.27 5.55 13.85
C VAL A 160 -9.61 6.53 12.73
N LYS A 161 -9.33 7.82 12.93
CA LYS A 161 -9.64 8.86 11.95
C LYS A 161 -9.04 8.60 10.56
N PRO A 162 -7.74 8.31 10.39
CA PRO A 162 -7.18 8.03 9.06
C PRO A 162 -7.73 6.74 8.44
N THR A 163 -7.97 5.70 9.24
CA THR A 163 -8.61 4.46 8.75
C THR A 163 -9.99 4.77 8.14
N TYR A 164 -10.84 5.49 8.88
CA TYR A 164 -12.17 5.87 8.40
C TYR A 164 -12.12 6.77 7.17
N LEU A 165 -11.19 7.73 7.14
CA LEU A 165 -11.05 8.64 6.01
C LEU A 165 -10.62 7.89 4.73
N ILE A 166 -9.64 6.98 4.83
CA ILE A 166 -9.22 6.14 3.69
C ILE A 166 -10.39 5.29 3.20
N THR A 167 -11.11 4.62 4.11
CA THR A 167 -12.27 3.83 3.74
C THR A 167 -13.33 4.69 3.05
N LEU A 168 -13.63 5.88 3.59
CA LEU A 168 -14.60 6.80 3.00
C LEU A 168 -14.20 7.20 1.57
N LYS A 169 -12.95 7.60 1.34
CA LYS A 169 -12.46 8.00 0.01
C LYS A 169 -12.48 6.85 -1.01
N ILE A 170 -12.19 5.63 -0.56
CA ILE A 170 -12.34 4.43 -1.40
C ILE A 170 -13.82 4.24 -1.78
N LEU A 171 -14.73 4.32 -0.82
CA LEU A 171 -16.17 4.14 -1.08
C LEU A 171 -16.72 5.25 -1.99
N GLU A 172 -16.30 6.50 -1.81
CA GLU A 172 -16.64 7.62 -2.68
C GLU A 172 -16.31 7.32 -4.15
N GLN A 173 -15.09 6.85 -4.42
CA GLN A 173 -14.70 6.47 -5.78
C GLN A 173 -15.38 5.21 -6.30
N LEU A 174 -15.72 4.24 -5.45
CA LEU A 174 -16.41 3.02 -5.87
C LEU A 174 -17.88 3.27 -6.22
N PHE A 175 -18.54 4.16 -5.48
CA PHE A 175 -19.96 4.47 -5.66
C PHE A 175 -20.22 5.74 -6.47
N ASN A 176 -19.17 6.46 -6.87
CA ASN A 176 -19.25 7.75 -7.57
C ASN A 176 -20.10 8.78 -6.81
N ILE A 177 -19.87 8.89 -5.49
CA ILE A 177 -20.55 9.83 -4.58
C ILE A 177 -19.63 10.97 -4.17
#